data_AF-A0A6J4SBL3-F1
#
_entry.id   AF-A0A6J4SBL3-F1
#
_cell.length_a   1.000
_cell.length_b   1.000
_cell.length_c   1.000
_cell.angle_alpha   90.00
_cell.angle_beta   90.00
_cell.angle_gamma   90.00
#
_symmetry.space_group_name_H-M   'P 1'
#
loop_
_entity.id
_entity.type
_entity.pdbx_description
1 polymer ?
#
loop_
_entity_poly.entity_id
_entity_poly.type
_entity_poly.pdbx_seq_one_letter_code
_entity_poly.pdbx_strand_id
1 'polypeptide(L)'
;MNDGLLASIEHEVLGWPGVWKKRDEDGPGGVGVTGYRVGRRQIGHVHDDGHADFRFPKEVRDYLIRTGRATAHPAFPNSRTTVSYRIRNTEDLPGALELFRTSYERIKLAAEPLEEREASGANTVRR
;
A
#
# COMPACT_ATOMS: atom_id res chain seq x y z
N MET A 1 5.64 16.87 5.43
CA MET A 1 6.69 15.83 5.32
C MET A 1 7.90 16.43 4.62
N ASN A 2 9.06 15.77 4.61
CA ASN A 2 10.16 16.19 3.73
C ASN A 2 9.82 15.77 2.29
N ASP A 3 9.79 16.72 1.35
CA ASP A 3 9.45 16.48 -0.06
C ASP A 3 10.30 15.36 -0.70
N GLY A 4 11.56 15.21 -0.26
CA GLY A 4 12.45 14.15 -0.74
C GLY A 4 12.01 12.72 -0.36
N LEU A 5 11.32 12.56 0.77
CA LEU A 5 10.78 11.26 1.19
C LEU A 5 9.58 10.86 0.32
N LEU A 6 8.69 11.81 0.03
CA LEU A 6 7.53 11.59 -0.86
C LEU A 6 8.00 11.23 -2.26
N ALA A 7 8.98 11.97 -2.78
CA ALA A 7 9.56 11.71 -4.09
C ALA A 7 10.19 10.31 -4.19
N SER A 8 10.84 9.83 -3.12
CA SER A 8 11.43 8.48 -3.09
C SER A 8 10.36 7.38 -3.16
N ILE A 9 9.27 7.51 -2.40
CA ILE A 9 8.15 6.55 -2.46
C ILE A 9 7.49 6.60 -3.84
N GLU A 10 7.26 7.81 -4.34
CA GLU A 10 6.64 7.99 -5.65
C GLU A 10 7.47 7.33 -6.76
N HIS A 11 8.77 7.58 -6.77
CA HIS A 11 9.69 7.03 -7.77
C HIS A 11 9.65 5.49 -7.79
N GLU A 12 9.75 4.87 -6.62
CA GLU A 12 9.74 3.42 -6.49
C GLU A 12 8.38 2.82 -6.91
N VAL A 13 7.28 3.36 -6.37
CA VAL A 13 5.94 2.82 -6.58
C VAL A 13 5.47 2.99 -8.03
N LEU A 14 5.82 4.11 -8.68
CA LEU A 14 5.54 4.32 -10.11
C LEU A 14 6.39 3.46 -11.03
N GLY A 15 7.51 2.91 -10.54
CA GLY A 15 8.31 1.95 -11.29
C GLY A 15 7.64 0.58 -11.46
N TRP A 16 6.57 0.30 -10.71
CA TRP A 16 5.90 -1.00 -10.78
C TRP A 16 4.96 -1.12 -11.98
N PRO A 17 4.89 -2.29 -12.63
CA PRO A 17 4.06 -2.48 -13.83
C PRO A 17 2.59 -2.12 -13.60
N GLY A 18 2.08 -1.21 -14.45
CA GLY A 18 0.67 -0.80 -14.47
C GLY A 18 0.27 0.15 -13.34
N VAL A 19 1.22 0.64 -12.53
CA VAL A 19 0.93 1.60 -11.47
C VAL A 19 0.88 3.02 -12.03
N TRP A 20 -0.10 3.79 -11.57
CA TRP A 20 -0.26 5.21 -11.88
C TRP A 20 -0.71 5.98 -10.64
N LYS A 21 -0.39 7.28 -10.57
CA LYS A 21 -0.78 8.15 -9.46
C LYS A 21 -1.92 9.10 -9.82
N LYS A 22 -2.70 9.48 -8.81
CA LYS A 22 -3.64 10.59 -8.84
C LYS A 22 -3.41 11.45 -7.60
N ARG A 23 -3.14 12.74 -7.80
CA ARG A 23 -3.13 13.71 -6.70
C ARG A 23 -4.52 14.30 -6.52
N ASP A 24 -4.88 14.50 -5.26
CA ASP A 24 -6.07 15.21 -4.81
C ASP A 24 -5.58 16.29 -3.85
N GLU A 25 -5.69 17.56 -4.27
CA GLU A 25 -5.19 18.70 -3.48
C GLU A 25 -6.13 19.03 -2.30
N ASP A 26 -7.41 18.62 -2.40
CA ASP A 26 -8.46 18.85 -1.40
C ASP A 26 -8.76 17.59 -0.57
N GLY A 27 -7.73 16.82 -0.22
CA GLY A 27 -7.87 15.59 0.57
C GLY A 27 -8.45 15.82 1.98
N PRO A 28 -8.65 14.74 2.77
CA PRO A 28 -9.28 14.83 4.09
C PRO A 28 -8.59 15.85 4.99
N GLY A 29 -9.36 16.84 5.47
CA GLY A 29 -8.83 17.92 6.32
C GLY A 29 -8.07 19.02 5.58
N GLY A 30 -8.20 19.11 4.24
CA GLY A 30 -7.49 20.10 3.41
C GLY A 30 -6.02 19.74 3.18
N VAL A 31 -5.64 18.48 3.44
CA VAL A 31 -4.29 17.97 3.24
C VAL A 31 -4.23 17.32 1.86
N GLY A 32 -3.24 17.69 1.06
CA GLY A 32 -2.99 17.05 -0.23
C GLY A 32 -2.70 15.55 -0.07
N VAL A 33 -3.29 14.76 -0.95
CA VAL A 33 -3.15 13.29 -0.94
C VAL A 33 -2.74 12.81 -2.33
N THR A 34 -1.73 11.95 -2.36
CA THR A 34 -1.31 11.24 -3.58
C THR A 34 -1.70 9.77 -3.47
N GLY A 35 -2.67 9.35 -4.29
CA GLY A 35 -3.14 7.97 -4.38
C GLY A 35 -2.48 7.20 -5.51
N TYR A 36 -2.03 5.97 -5.22
CA TYR A 36 -1.42 5.06 -6.18
C TYR A 36 -2.39 3.93 -6.54
N ARG A 37 -2.49 3.61 -7.83
CA ARG A 37 -3.49 2.68 -8.35
C ARG A 37 -2.89 1.76 -9.42
N VAL A 38 -3.45 0.56 -9.53
CA VAL A 38 -3.22 -0.36 -10.66
C VAL A 38 -4.57 -0.73 -11.27
N GLY A 39 -4.72 -0.49 -12.57
CA GLY A 39 -6.03 -0.53 -13.22
C GLY A 39 -7.05 0.37 -12.50
N ARG A 40 -8.15 -0.21 -12.02
CA ARG A 40 -9.22 0.50 -11.27
C ARG A 40 -9.05 0.44 -9.74
N ARG A 41 -8.06 -0.28 -9.22
CA ARG A 41 -7.90 -0.56 -7.79
C ARG A 41 -6.78 0.30 -7.19
N GLN A 42 -7.02 0.83 -6.00
CA GLN A 42 -6.02 1.60 -5.25
C GLN A 42 -5.14 0.66 -4.43
N ILE A 43 -3.82 0.80 -4.56
CA ILE A 43 -2.84 0.03 -3.78
C ILE A 43 -2.50 0.72 -2.46
N GLY A 44 -2.57 2.06 -2.41
CA GLY A 44 -2.36 2.87 -1.21
C GLY A 44 -2.42 4.35 -1.53
N HIS A 45 -2.33 5.20 -0.52
CA HIS A 45 -2.19 6.65 -0.69
C HIS A 45 -1.30 7.24 0.39
N VAL A 46 -0.65 8.35 0.08
CA VAL A 46 0.20 9.10 1.01
C VAL A 46 -0.32 10.52 1.12
N HIS A 47 -0.45 10.99 2.35
CA HIS A 47 -0.81 12.36 2.69
C HIS A 47 0.47 13.20 2.72
N ASP A 48 0.38 14.47 2.35
CA ASP A 48 1.53 15.40 2.35
C ASP A 48 2.12 15.61 3.77
N ASP A 49 1.37 15.25 4.81
CA ASP A 49 1.83 15.24 6.19
C ASP A 49 2.76 14.05 6.51
N GLY A 50 2.77 12.98 5.70
CA GLY A 50 3.55 11.74 5.86
C GLY A 50 2.81 10.52 6.42
N HIS A 51 1.48 10.53 6.46
CA HIS A 51 0.69 9.32 6.67
C HIS A 51 0.48 8.58 5.35
N ALA A 52 0.82 7.29 5.35
CA ALA A 52 0.48 6.36 4.28
C ALA A 52 -0.65 5.44 4.73
N ASP A 53 -1.71 5.36 3.94
CA ASP A 53 -2.93 4.63 4.27
C ASP A 53 -3.25 3.54 3.25
N PHE A 54 -3.59 2.36 3.77
CA PHE A 54 -3.79 1.14 3.01
C PHE A 54 -5.09 0.45 3.39
N ARG A 55 -5.68 -0.26 2.42
CA ARG A 55 -6.86 -1.10 2.65
C ARG A 55 -6.49 -2.57 2.48
N PHE A 56 -6.56 -3.32 3.57
CA PHE A 56 -6.34 -4.77 3.60
C PHE A 56 -7.58 -5.50 4.13
N PRO A 57 -7.75 -6.81 3.85
CA PRO A 57 -8.69 -7.63 4.61
C PRO A 57 -8.34 -7.64 6.09
N LYS A 58 -9.35 -7.94 6.90
CA LYS A 58 -9.25 -7.88 8.36
C LYS A 58 -8.08 -8.68 8.91
N GLU A 59 -7.86 -9.90 8.40
CA GLU A 59 -6.86 -10.82 8.90
C GLU A 59 -5.44 -10.26 8.69
N VAL A 60 -5.19 -9.66 7.53
CA VAL A 60 -3.91 -9.01 7.23
C VAL A 60 -3.74 -7.73 8.03
N ARG A 61 -4.79 -6.91 8.13
CA ARG A 61 -4.80 -5.70 8.95
C ARG A 61 -4.46 -6.02 10.41
N ASP A 62 -5.10 -7.03 10.99
CA ASP A 62 -4.86 -7.43 12.38
C ASP A 62 -3.45 -8.00 12.58
N TYR A 63 -2.92 -8.75 11.60
CA TYR A 63 -1.53 -9.20 11.63
C TYR A 63 -0.53 -8.03 11.61
N LEU A 64 -0.71 -7.06 10.70
CA LEU A 64 0.16 -5.90 10.57
C LEU A 64 0.18 -5.06 11.85
N ILE A 65 -0.99 -4.86 12.47
CA ILE A 65 -1.10 -4.11 13.73
C ILE A 65 -0.47 -4.89 14.89
N ARG A 66 -0.76 -6.18 15.02
CA ARG A 66 -0.21 -7.01 16.11
C ARG A 66 1.31 -7.13 16.04
N THR A 67 1.89 -7.09 14.85
CA THR A 67 3.34 -7.15 14.63
C THR A 67 4.02 -5.78 14.64
N GLY A 68 3.28 -4.70 14.87
CA GLY A 68 3.83 -3.34 14.89
C GLY A 68 4.25 -2.80 13.51
N ARG A 69 3.90 -3.50 12.42
CA ARG A 69 4.22 -3.10 11.04
C ARG A 69 3.29 -2.01 10.50
N ALA A 70 2.15 -1.78 11.14
CA ALA A 70 1.24 -0.68 10.85
C ALA A 70 0.42 -0.32 12.10
N THR A 71 -0.26 0.82 12.07
CA THR A 71 -1.18 1.25 13.13
C THR A 71 -2.63 1.24 12.62
N ALA A 72 -3.58 1.20 13.56
CA ALA A 72 -4.97 1.46 13.22
C ALA A 72 -5.12 2.90 12.72
N HIS A 73 -6.03 3.14 11.77
CA HIS A 73 -6.24 4.47 11.24
C HIS A 73 -6.66 5.46 12.34
N PRO A 74 -5.90 6.54 12.60
CA PRO A 74 -6.14 7.43 13.74
C PRO A 74 -7.55 8.04 13.77
N ALA A 75 -8.07 8.46 12.61
CA ALA A 75 -9.42 9.04 12.52
C ALA A 75 -10.56 7.99 12.43
N PHE A 76 -10.23 6.74 12.12
CA PHE A 76 -11.20 5.66 11.95
C PHE A 76 -10.73 4.40 12.68
N PRO A 77 -10.58 4.45 14.01
CA PRO A 77 -9.99 3.37 14.79
C PRO A 77 -10.81 2.07 14.68
N ASN A 78 -12.11 2.19 14.45
CA ASN A 78 -13.04 1.07 14.27
C ASN A 78 -13.02 0.48 12.85
N SER A 79 -12.28 1.06 11.90
CA SER A 79 -12.15 0.49 10.57
C SER A 79 -11.47 -0.87 10.65
N ARG A 80 -12.18 -1.88 10.15
CA ARG A 80 -11.72 -3.27 10.11
C ARG A 80 -10.82 -3.57 8.92
N THR A 81 -10.62 -2.62 8.01
CA THR A 81 -9.87 -2.83 6.77
C THR A 81 -8.80 -1.78 6.52
N THR A 82 -8.80 -0.66 7.25
CA THR A 82 -7.81 0.40 7.06
C THR A 82 -6.66 0.24 8.05
N VAL A 83 -5.43 0.37 7.54
CA VAL A 83 -4.22 0.57 8.34
C VAL A 83 -3.50 1.83 7.88
N SER A 84 -2.77 2.46 8.80
CA SER A 84 -1.95 3.62 8.55
C SER A 84 -0.49 3.31 8.90
N TYR A 85 0.43 3.98 8.24
CA TYR A 85 1.86 3.90 8.50
C TYR A 85 2.44 5.32 8.45
N ARG A 86 3.27 5.67 9.44
CA ARG A 86 3.83 7.02 9.55
C ARG A 86 5.25 7.01 9.01
N ILE A 87 5.51 7.84 7.99
CA ILE A 87 6.85 8.04 7.43
C ILE A 87 7.41 9.34 8.01
N ARG A 88 8.39 9.23 8.90
CA ARG A 88 9.04 10.38 9.54
C ARG A 88 10.42 10.65 8.94
N ASN A 89 11.14 9.60 8.59
CA ASN A 89 12.50 9.68 8.08
C ASN A 89 12.75 8.63 6.98
N THR A 90 13.99 8.55 6.50
CA THR A 90 14.40 7.60 5.46
C THR A 90 14.38 6.13 5.93
N GLU A 91 14.51 5.87 7.23
CA GLU A 91 14.48 4.52 7.81
C GLU A 91 13.07 3.92 7.79
N ASP A 92 12.04 4.77 7.71
CA ASP A 92 10.64 4.35 7.57
C ASP A 92 10.27 3.99 6.12
N LEU A 93 11.09 4.37 5.12
CA LEU A 93 10.78 4.12 3.71
C LEU A 93 10.60 2.62 3.38
N PRO A 94 11.48 1.71 3.82
CA PRO A 94 11.32 0.28 3.52
C PRO A 94 10.00 -0.28 4.05
N GLY A 95 9.56 0.13 5.24
CA GLY A 95 8.29 -0.31 5.83
C GLY A 95 7.09 0.17 5.03
N ALA A 96 7.09 1.43 4.58
CA ALA A 96 6.03 1.94 3.71
C ALA A 96 5.97 1.21 2.37
N LEU A 97 7.14 0.99 1.74
CA LEU A 97 7.24 0.28 0.47
C LEU A 97 6.81 -1.18 0.58
N GLU A 98 7.10 -1.86 1.69
CA GLU A 98 6.62 -3.23 1.95
C GLU A 98 5.08 -3.29 1.99
N LEU A 99 4.42 -2.32 2.61
CA LEU A 99 2.95 -2.23 2.64
C LEU A 99 2.38 -1.95 1.25
N PHE A 100 2.98 -1.03 0.49
CA PHE A 100 2.60 -0.81 -0.91
C PHE A 100 2.77 -2.08 -1.73
N ARG A 101 3.87 -2.82 -1.57
CA ARG A 101 4.15 -4.03 -2.33
C ARG A 101 3.18 -5.14 -1.98
N THR A 102 2.90 -5.32 -0.68
CA THR A 102 1.90 -6.27 -0.20
C THR A 102 0.53 -6.01 -0.84
N SER A 103 0.12 -4.74 -0.92
CA SER A 103 -1.14 -4.35 -1.56
C SER A 103 -1.13 -4.59 -3.08
N TYR A 104 -0.03 -4.20 -3.74
CA TYR A 104 0.18 -4.40 -5.17
C TYR A 104 0.07 -5.88 -5.56
N GLU A 105 0.81 -6.76 -4.89
CA GLU A 105 0.81 -8.20 -5.19
C GLU A 105 -0.57 -8.83 -4.98
N ARG A 106 -1.26 -8.45 -3.89
CA ARG A 106 -2.62 -8.94 -3.63
C ARG A 106 -3.60 -8.53 -4.74
N ILE A 107 -3.48 -7.30 -5.22
CA ILE A 107 -4.35 -6.79 -6.29
C ILE A 107 -3.99 -7.43 -7.62
N LYS A 108 -2.70 -7.55 -7.94
CA LYS A 108 -2.22 -8.19 -9.17
C LYS A 108 -2.67 -9.64 -9.22
N LEU A 109 -2.40 -10.41 -8.16
CA LEU A 109 -2.89 -11.78 -8.04
C LEU A 109 -4.41 -11.79 -8.25
N ALA A 110 -5.18 -10.92 -7.60
CA ALA A 110 -6.65 -10.88 -7.75
C ALA A 110 -7.16 -10.46 -9.13
N ALA A 111 -6.30 -9.90 -9.99
CA ALA A 111 -6.61 -9.55 -11.36
C ALA A 111 -6.26 -10.67 -12.35
N GLU A 112 -5.38 -11.60 -11.97
CA GLU A 112 -5.02 -12.74 -12.80
C GLU A 112 -6.13 -13.81 -12.76
N PRO A 113 -6.57 -14.34 -13.91
CA PRO A 113 -7.53 -15.44 -13.98
C PRO A 113 -7.06 -16.65 -13.15
N LEU A 114 -8.01 -17.39 -12.58
CA LEU A 114 -7.70 -18.54 -11.70
C LEU A 114 -6.82 -19.62 -12.36
N GLU A 115 -6.87 -19.77 -13.69
CA GLU A 115 -6.05 -20.75 -14.44
C GLU A 115 -4.53 -20.42 -14.42
N GLU A 116 -4.13 -19.14 -14.51
CA GLU A 116 -2.71 -18.75 -14.50
C GLU A 116 -2.08 -18.82 -13.08
N ARG A 117 -2.93 -18.67 -12.05
CA ARG A 117 -2.53 -18.74 -10.64
C ARG A 117 -2.10 -20.15 -10.21
N GLU A 118 -2.75 -21.18 -10.73
CA GLU A 118 -2.40 -22.59 -10.45
C GLU A 118 -1.15 -23.03 -11.24
N ALA A 119 -0.98 -22.55 -12.47
CA ALA A 119 0.17 -22.87 -13.31
C ALA A 119 1.52 -22.36 -12.73
N SER A 120 1.52 -21.20 -12.05
CA SER A 120 2.72 -20.66 -11.40
C SER A 120 3.06 -21.34 -10.05
N GLY A 121 2.11 -22.04 -9.42
CA GLY A 121 2.30 -22.72 -8.14
C GLY A 121 2.75 -24.19 -8.25
N ALA A 122 2.67 -24.79 -9.44
CA ALA A 122 2.84 -26.23 -9.62
C ALA A 122 4.27 -26.69 -9.93
N ASN A 123 5.29 -25.83 -9.84
CA ASN A 123 6.68 -26.23 -10.10
C ASN A 123 7.51 -26.40 -8.82
N THR A 124 7.09 -27.27 -7.90
CA THR A 124 8.02 -27.84 -6.92
C THR A 124 7.59 -29.27 -6.54
N VAL A 125 8.56 -30.18 -6.65
CA VAL A 125 8.55 -31.60 -6.25
C VAL A 125 7.89 -32.59 -7.21
N ARG A 126 8.64 -32.97 -8.26
CA ARG A 126 8.73 -34.38 -8.66
C ARG A 126 10.20 -34.80 -8.79
N ARG A 127 10.66 -35.59 -7.82
CA ARG A 127 11.68 -36.62 -8.01
C ARG A 127 11.27 -37.84 -7.20
#